data_AF-A0A8C0ZHP3-F1
#
_entry.id   AF-A0A8C0ZHP3-F1
#
_cell.length_a   1.000
_cell.length_b   1.000
_cell.length_c   1.000
_cell.angle_alpha   90.00
_cell.angle_beta   90.00
_cell.angle_gamma   90.00
#
_symmetry.space_group_name_H-M   'P 1'
#
loop_
_entity.id
_entity.type
_entity.pdbx_description
1 polymer ?
#
loop_
_entity_poly.entity_id
_entity_poly.type
_entity_poly.pdbx_seq_one_letter_code
_entity_poly.pdbx_strand_id
1 'polypeptide(L)'
;MTFSFGDELPQEFYFSDNLFLLAVSKCCTLGIYIMLAHPKGTMAFTGKYEFEGDENYDAFVQKIGLPSDKIEMGRNCKIVTEVVQNGNDFTWTQHFPGGRTTTNSFTVGKEADMETMGGKKFKATVKIENGKLVAEFPNYCHTAEICGGKLVEISTSSGVVYKRTSKKIA
;
A
#
# COMPACT_ATOMS: atom_id res chain seq x y z
N MET A 1 -22.45 -56.81 -26.26
CA MET A 1 -21.15 -57.36 -26.69
C MET A 1 -20.17 -56.21 -26.83
N THR A 2 -18.96 -56.37 -26.27
CA THR A 2 -17.73 -55.53 -26.40
C THR A 2 -17.86 -54.07 -25.93
N PHE A 3 -17.40 -53.62 -24.75
CA PHE A 3 -16.13 -53.77 -23.98
C PHE A 3 -14.85 -53.25 -24.68
N SER A 4 -14.32 -52.15 -24.10
CA SER A 4 -12.93 -51.93 -23.61
C SER A 4 -12.34 -50.58 -24.10
N PHE A 5 -11.99 -49.60 -23.26
CA PHE A 5 -11.04 -49.44 -22.13
C PHE A 5 -9.72 -48.77 -22.55
N GLY A 6 -9.21 -47.87 -21.71
CA GLY A 6 -7.97 -47.11 -21.81
C GLY A 6 -8.13 -45.77 -21.06
N ASP A 7 -7.98 -45.75 -19.73
CA ASP A 7 -6.71 -45.50 -18.99
C ASP A 7 -6.19 -44.07 -19.28
N GLU A 8 -6.01 -43.12 -18.35
CA GLU A 8 -5.32 -43.17 -17.05
C GLU A 8 -5.68 -41.89 -16.24
N LEU A 9 -5.87 -42.03 -14.92
CA LEU A 9 -5.60 -40.97 -13.92
C LEU A 9 -4.11 -41.02 -13.54
N PRO A 10 -3.49 -39.93 -13.04
CA PRO A 10 -3.51 -39.68 -11.58
C PRO A 10 -3.77 -38.19 -11.27
N GLN A 11 -4.71 -37.81 -10.40
CA GLN A 11 -4.57 -37.72 -8.92
C GLN A 11 -3.17 -37.37 -8.44
N GLU A 12 -2.99 -36.16 -7.90
CA GLU A 12 -2.54 -35.88 -6.51
C GLU A 12 -2.79 -34.38 -6.22
N PHE A 13 -3.73 -34.00 -5.34
CA PHE A 13 -3.66 -33.98 -3.86
C PHE A 13 -2.68 -32.86 -3.38
N TYR A 14 -2.95 -31.91 -2.48
CA TYR A 14 -3.86 -31.73 -1.32
C TYR A 14 -4.21 -30.22 -1.23
N PHE A 15 -5.49 -29.83 -1.08
CA PHE A 15 -6.27 -29.66 0.16
C PHE A 15 -5.75 -28.64 1.18
N SER A 16 -6.54 -27.56 1.34
CA SER A 16 -7.07 -27.01 2.60
C SER A 16 -7.18 -25.48 2.53
N ASP A 17 -8.27 -24.78 2.85
CA ASP A 17 -9.66 -25.11 3.18
C ASP A 17 -10.49 -23.82 3.03
N ASN A 18 -11.79 -23.96 2.71
CA ASN A 18 -12.87 -22.94 2.64
C ASN A 18 -12.89 -22.03 1.38
N LEU A 19 -13.53 -22.39 0.25
CA LEU A 19 -14.97 -22.65 0.01
C LEU A 19 -15.83 -21.45 0.43
N PHE A 20 -16.35 -20.63 -0.50
CA PHE A 20 -17.59 -20.91 -1.23
C PHE A 20 -17.58 -20.18 -2.59
N LEU A 21 -17.55 -20.94 -3.68
CA LEU A 21 -17.97 -20.48 -5.00
C LEU A 21 -19.23 -21.29 -5.34
N LEU A 22 -20.41 -20.71 -5.17
CA LEU A 22 -21.66 -21.31 -5.64
C LEU A 22 -22.05 -20.68 -6.97
N ALA A 23 -22.27 -21.57 -7.93
CA ALA A 23 -22.58 -21.35 -9.32
C ALA A 23 -24.01 -20.78 -9.55
N VAL A 24 -24.08 -19.87 -10.55
CA VAL A 24 -25.03 -19.77 -11.67
C VAL A 24 -26.51 -20.17 -11.42
N SER A 25 -27.45 -19.23 -11.55
CA SER A 25 -28.71 -19.44 -12.30
C SER A 25 -29.51 -18.14 -12.52
N LYS A 26 -30.10 -18.00 -13.71
CA LYS A 26 -30.96 -16.90 -14.19
C LYS A 26 -32.31 -16.87 -13.46
N CYS A 27 -32.77 -15.71 -12.96
CA CYS A 27 -34.21 -15.36 -12.96
C CYS A 27 -34.46 -13.87 -12.71
N CYS A 28 -35.43 -13.31 -13.43
CA CYS A 28 -35.87 -11.92 -13.44
C CYS A 28 -36.52 -11.43 -12.13
N THR A 29 -36.52 -10.10 -11.98
CA THR A 29 -37.46 -9.29 -11.15
C THR A 29 -37.37 -9.46 -9.63
N LEU A 30 -36.50 -8.68 -9.01
CA LEU A 30 -36.82 -7.66 -8.00
C LEU A 30 -35.50 -6.99 -7.63
N GLY A 31 -35.45 -5.67 -7.68
CA GLY A 31 -34.25 -4.87 -7.40
C GLY A 31 -33.80 -5.02 -5.94
N ILE A 32 -33.12 -6.12 -5.65
CA ILE A 32 -32.30 -6.28 -4.48
C ILE A 32 -31.05 -5.47 -4.78
N TYR A 33 -30.98 -4.29 -4.17
CA TYR A 33 -29.76 -3.51 -4.05
C TYR A 33 -28.73 -4.43 -3.38
N ILE A 34 -27.95 -5.15 -4.18
CA ILE A 34 -26.74 -5.81 -3.72
C ILE A 34 -25.86 -4.65 -3.28
N MET A 35 -25.98 -4.28 -2.00
CA MET A 35 -24.88 -3.64 -1.29
C MET A 35 -23.72 -4.61 -1.49
N LEU A 36 -22.87 -4.31 -2.46
CA LEU A 36 -21.53 -4.87 -2.52
C LEU A 36 -20.96 -4.56 -1.15
N ALA A 37 -21.01 -5.56 -0.27
CA ALA A 37 -20.24 -5.58 0.93
C ALA A 37 -18.80 -5.43 0.42
N HIS A 38 -18.30 -4.20 0.46
CA HIS A 38 -16.88 -3.95 0.29
C HIS A 38 -16.22 -4.92 1.27
N PRO A 39 -15.41 -5.89 0.78
CA PRO A 39 -14.70 -6.76 1.68
C PRO A 39 -13.98 -5.87 2.67
N LYS A 40 -14.37 -6.00 3.94
CA LYS A 40 -13.80 -5.31 5.08
C LYS A 40 -12.30 -5.46 4.93
N GLY A 41 -11.64 -4.33 4.64
CA GLY A 41 -10.37 -4.29 3.93
C GLY A 41 -9.40 -5.34 4.43
N THR A 42 -8.85 -6.13 3.50
CA THR A 42 -7.56 -6.77 3.72
C THR A 42 -6.62 -5.70 4.27
N MET A 43 -6.15 -5.90 5.50
CA MET A 43 -5.22 -5.01 6.21
C MET A 43 -3.82 -5.13 5.61
N ALA A 44 -3.75 -4.98 4.29
CA ALA A 44 -2.61 -5.32 3.47
C ALA A 44 -1.40 -4.49 3.85
N PHE A 45 -1.65 -3.25 4.30
CA PHE A 45 -0.61 -2.32 4.70
C PHE A 45 -0.09 -2.56 6.11
N THR A 46 -0.86 -3.19 7.01
CA THR A 46 -0.44 -3.35 8.41
C THR A 46 0.84 -4.16 8.51
N GLY A 47 1.86 -3.56 9.13
CA GLY A 47 3.18 -4.17 9.31
C GLY A 47 4.28 -3.14 9.52
N LYS A 48 5.48 -3.65 9.79
CA LYS A 48 6.73 -2.89 9.82
C LYS A 48 7.50 -3.17 8.56
N TYR A 49 7.98 -2.11 7.92
CA TYR A 49 8.74 -2.15 6.69
C TYR A 49 10.09 -1.48 6.90
N GLU A 50 11.16 -2.18 6.57
CA GLU A 50 12.51 -1.62 6.56
C GLU A 50 12.84 -1.15 5.14
N PHE A 51 13.42 0.05 5.04
CA PHE A 51 13.95 0.56 3.78
C PHE A 51 14.88 -0.46 3.10
N GLU A 52 14.57 -0.82 1.86
CA GLU A 52 15.34 -1.77 1.07
C GLU A 52 16.09 -1.08 -0.08
N GLY A 53 15.46 -0.10 -0.73
CA GLY A 53 16.08 0.70 -1.78
C GLY A 53 15.17 1.77 -2.34
N ASP A 54 15.74 2.62 -3.16
CA ASP A 54 15.05 3.74 -3.79
C ASP A 54 15.58 4.02 -5.22
N GLU A 55 14.77 4.75 -6.00
CA GLU A 55 15.08 5.15 -7.36
C GLU A 55 14.77 6.66 -7.50
N ASN A 56 15.67 7.41 -8.15
CA ASN A 56 15.56 8.85 -8.42
C ASN A 56 15.49 9.78 -7.18
N TYR A 57 16.00 9.37 -6.03
CA TYR A 57 16.03 10.23 -4.83
C TYR A 57 16.71 11.57 -5.06
N ASP A 58 17.93 11.58 -5.62
CA ASP A 58 18.71 12.81 -5.85
C ASP A 58 17.96 13.83 -6.71
N ALA A 59 17.37 13.40 -7.82
CA ALA A 59 16.59 14.26 -8.71
C ALA A 59 15.34 14.82 -8.01
N PHE A 60 14.71 14.00 -7.17
CA PHE A 60 13.50 14.38 -6.46
C PHE A 60 13.76 15.36 -5.33
N VAL A 61 14.76 15.09 -4.48
CA VAL A 61 15.09 15.97 -3.35
C VAL A 61 15.60 17.34 -3.80
N GLN A 62 16.32 17.39 -4.91
CA GLN A 62 16.72 18.64 -5.56
C GLN A 62 15.49 19.39 -6.07
N LYS A 63 14.51 18.69 -6.66
CA LYS A 63 13.29 19.31 -7.21
C LYS A 63 12.40 19.91 -6.13
N ILE A 64 12.24 19.22 -5.00
CA ILE A 64 11.45 19.71 -3.86
C ILE A 64 12.21 20.73 -2.99
N GLY A 65 13.49 20.98 -3.29
CA GLY A 65 14.32 21.96 -2.59
C GLY A 65 14.60 21.58 -1.13
N LEU A 66 14.83 20.29 -0.85
CA LEU A 66 15.23 19.85 0.48
C LEU A 66 16.67 20.35 0.77
N PRO A 67 16.97 20.87 1.97
CA PRO A 67 18.34 21.28 2.30
C PRO A 67 19.28 20.06 2.35
N SER A 68 20.53 20.25 1.93
CA SER A 68 21.54 19.18 1.79
C SER A 68 21.72 18.34 3.06
N ASP A 69 21.66 18.97 4.24
CA ASP A 69 21.77 18.26 5.53
C ASP A 69 20.66 17.20 5.72
N LYS A 70 19.46 17.47 5.20
CA LYS A 70 18.32 16.53 5.25
C LYS A 70 18.40 15.47 4.16
N ILE A 71 19.02 15.80 3.03
CA ILE A 71 19.24 14.88 1.91
C ILE A 71 20.23 13.78 2.32
N GLU A 72 21.38 14.15 2.86
CA GLU A 72 22.40 13.18 3.31
C GLU A 72 21.87 12.29 4.43
N MET A 73 21.12 12.89 5.36
CA MET A 73 20.42 12.15 6.40
C MET A 73 19.46 11.13 5.76
N GLY A 74 18.54 11.56 4.88
CA GLY A 74 17.59 10.64 4.25
C GLY A 74 18.23 9.53 3.41
N ARG A 75 19.36 9.78 2.74
CA ARG A 75 20.07 8.82 1.88
C ARG A 75 20.69 7.65 2.64
N ASN A 76 21.30 7.93 3.80
CA ASN A 76 21.98 6.91 4.60
C ASN A 76 21.10 6.34 5.73
N CYS A 77 19.88 6.85 5.89
CA CYS A 77 18.98 6.40 6.95
C CYS A 77 18.18 5.17 6.51
N LYS A 78 18.40 4.05 7.21
CA LYS A 78 17.50 2.90 7.17
C LYS A 78 16.22 3.25 7.95
N ILE A 79 15.28 3.88 7.28
CA ILE A 79 13.99 4.26 7.88
C ILE A 79 13.16 2.98 8.05
N VAL A 80 12.62 2.78 9.25
CA VAL A 80 11.62 1.74 9.50
C VAL A 80 10.24 2.39 9.50
N THR A 81 9.38 1.98 8.59
CA THR A 81 8.02 2.46 8.46
C THR A 81 7.07 1.45 9.08
N GLU A 82 6.39 1.84 10.15
CA GLU A 82 5.34 1.06 10.80
C GLU A 82 3.99 1.61 10.40
N VAL A 83 3.18 0.76 9.76
CA VAL A 83 1.83 1.11 9.33
C VAL A 83 0.85 0.30 10.17
N VAL A 84 -0.06 1.00 10.83
CA VAL A 84 -1.20 0.42 11.52
C VAL A 84 -2.44 0.88 10.77
N GLN A 85 -3.03 -0.02 10.01
CA GLN A 85 -4.34 0.21 9.42
C GLN A 85 -5.40 -0.26 10.45
N ASN A 86 -6.52 0.44 10.54
CA ASN A 86 -7.72 0.11 11.33
C ASN A 86 -8.95 0.44 10.47
N GLY A 87 -9.28 -0.44 9.52
CA GLY A 87 -10.30 -0.17 8.52
C GLY A 87 -9.87 0.98 7.59
N ASN A 88 -10.47 2.16 7.78
CA ASN A 88 -10.18 3.37 7.01
C ASN A 88 -9.20 4.31 7.73
N ASP A 89 -8.90 4.05 8.99
CA ASP A 89 -7.95 4.83 9.77
C ASP A 89 -6.56 4.23 9.61
N PHE A 90 -5.58 5.07 9.31
CA PHE A 90 -4.19 4.68 9.13
C PHE A 90 -3.32 5.49 10.08
N THR A 91 -2.40 4.82 10.73
CA THR A 91 -1.32 5.43 11.48
C THR A 91 -0.02 5.02 10.84
N TRP A 92 0.69 6.01 10.30
CA TRP A 92 1.93 5.84 9.56
C TRP A 92 3.07 6.42 10.38
N THR A 93 3.88 5.55 10.98
CA THR A 93 5.00 5.93 11.83
C THR A 93 6.31 5.66 11.13
N GLN A 94 7.12 6.69 10.93
CA GLN A 94 8.48 6.57 10.39
C GLN A 94 9.49 6.71 11.52
N HIS A 95 10.27 5.67 11.72
CA HIS A 95 11.36 5.61 12.69
C HIS A 95 12.67 5.92 11.98
N PHE A 96 13.33 7.01 12.36
CA PHE A 96 14.62 7.43 11.83
C PHE A 96 15.74 6.99 12.77
N PRO A 97 16.92 6.64 12.22
CA PRO A 97 18.09 6.42 13.05
C PRO A 97 18.47 7.73 13.77
N GLY A 98 18.86 7.62 15.03
CA GLY A 98 19.02 8.78 15.94
C GLY A 98 17.81 9.05 16.83
N GLY A 99 16.82 8.15 16.87
CA GLY A 99 15.72 8.17 17.85
C GLY A 99 14.59 9.16 17.52
N ARG A 100 14.63 9.78 16.34
CA ARG A 100 13.54 10.63 15.86
C ARG A 100 12.45 9.75 15.26
N THR A 101 11.21 10.03 15.62
CA THR A 101 10.04 9.36 15.04
C THR A 101 9.04 10.41 14.55
N THR A 102 8.40 10.12 13.43
CA THR A 102 7.33 10.96 12.87
C THR A 102 6.12 10.09 12.66
N THR A 103 5.00 10.43 13.31
CA THR A 103 3.75 9.68 13.21
C THR A 103 2.69 10.56 12.56
N ASN A 104 2.13 10.07 11.46
CA ASN A 104 1.03 10.68 10.73
C ASN A 104 -0.20 9.78 10.83
N SER A 105 -1.26 10.27 11.47
CA SER A 105 -2.54 9.56 11.55
C SER A 105 -3.56 10.23 10.64
N PHE A 106 -4.19 9.44 9.77
CA PHE A 106 -5.15 9.93 8.79
C PHE A 106 -6.26 8.93 8.52
N THR A 107 -7.44 9.44 8.19
CA THR A 107 -8.58 8.62 7.78
C THR A 107 -8.78 8.76 6.27
N VAL A 108 -8.92 7.64 5.57
CA VAL A 108 -9.19 7.63 4.13
C VAL A 108 -10.48 8.40 3.83
N GLY A 109 -10.40 9.28 2.84
CA GLY A 109 -11.50 10.15 2.41
C GLY A 109 -11.73 11.38 3.29
N LYS A 110 -10.91 11.61 4.33
CA LYS A 110 -10.95 12.81 5.16
C LYS A 110 -9.66 13.59 5.07
N GLU A 111 -9.75 14.90 5.26
CA GLU A 111 -8.59 15.75 5.45
C GLU A 111 -7.94 15.47 6.82
N ALA A 112 -6.62 15.30 6.82
CA ALA A 112 -5.83 15.08 8.02
C ALA A 112 -4.59 15.98 8.01
N ASP A 113 -4.14 16.39 9.20
CA ASP A 113 -2.87 17.07 9.39
C ASP A 113 -1.73 16.07 9.32
N MET A 114 -0.80 16.29 8.39
CA MET A 114 0.38 15.45 8.18
C MET A 114 1.66 16.27 8.31
N GLU A 115 2.73 15.63 8.72
CA GLU A 115 4.06 16.18 8.80
C GLU A 115 5.02 15.41 7.89
N THR A 116 5.76 16.15 7.05
CA THR A 116 6.84 15.58 6.25
C THR A 116 8.07 15.28 7.11
N MET A 117 8.96 14.40 6.64
CA MET A 117 10.27 14.16 7.28
C MET A 117 11.12 15.45 7.42
N GLY A 118 10.82 16.47 6.60
CA GLY A 118 11.43 17.80 6.67
C GLY A 118 10.86 18.72 7.77
N GLY A 119 9.88 18.26 8.55
CA GLY A 119 9.21 19.04 9.59
C GLY A 119 8.16 20.03 9.08
N LYS A 120 7.81 19.98 7.79
CA LYS A 120 6.71 20.78 7.23
C LYS A 120 5.38 20.09 7.50
N LYS A 121 4.46 20.81 8.15
CA LYS A 121 3.07 20.39 8.36
C LYS A 121 2.19 20.84 7.20
N PHE A 122 1.29 19.97 6.76
CA PHE A 122 0.37 20.22 5.66
C PHE A 122 -0.91 19.42 5.86
N LYS A 123 -2.00 19.84 5.21
CA LYS A 123 -3.28 19.13 5.24
C LYS A 123 -3.47 18.33 3.97
N ALA A 124 -3.87 17.08 4.13
CA ALA A 124 -3.85 16.06 3.09
C ALA A 124 -5.13 15.24 3.11
N THR A 125 -5.66 14.86 1.94
CA THR A 125 -6.70 13.84 1.84
C THR A 125 -6.14 12.62 1.13
N VAL A 126 -6.13 11.48 1.84
CA VAL A 126 -5.70 10.19 1.26
C VAL A 126 -6.93 9.42 0.81
N LYS A 127 -6.88 8.85 -0.39
CA LYS A 127 -7.92 7.99 -0.97
C LYS A 127 -7.35 6.58 -1.16
N ILE A 128 -8.23 5.59 -1.27
CA ILE A 128 -7.86 4.24 -1.71
C ILE A 128 -8.44 4.04 -3.11
N GLU A 129 -7.58 3.77 -4.08
CA GLU A 129 -7.96 3.47 -5.46
C GLU A 129 -7.31 2.15 -5.88
N ASN A 130 -8.11 1.16 -6.28
CA ASN A 130 -7.63 -0.17 -6.69
C ASN A 130 -6.70 -0.85 -5.66
N GLY A 131 -6.94 -0.61 -4.36
CA GLY A 131 -6.10 -1.15 -3.28
C GLY A 131 -4.81 -0.38 -3.02
N LYS A 132 -4.59 0.75 -3.69
CA LYS A 132 -3.46 1.66 -3.48
C LYS A 132 -3.90 2.89 -2.71
N LEU A 133 -3.09 3.32 -1.76
CA LEU A 133 -3.27 4.62 -1.12
C LEU A 133 -2.79 5.71 -2.08
N VAL A 134 -3.58 6.76 -2.27
CA VAL A 134 -3.30 7.87 -3.17
C VAL A 134 -3.52 9.18 -2.42
N ALA A 135 -2.48 9.99 -2.31
CA ALA A 135 -2.50 11.32 -1.73
C ALA A 135 -2.17 12.33 -2.84
N GLU A 136 -3.17 13.11 -3.26
CA GLU A 136 -3.04 14.07 -4.35
C GLU A 136 -2.95 15.50 -3.82
N PHE A 137 -1.98 16.24 -4.35
CA PHE A 137 -1.78 17.67 -4.12
C PHE A 137 -1.54 18.35 -5.46
N PRO A 138 -1.79 19.67 -5.58
CA PRO A 138 -1.65 20.41 -6.82
C PRO A 138 -0.29 20.25 -7.54
N ASN A 139 0.80 20.00 -6.79
CA ASN A 139 2.16 19.85 -7.34
C ASN A 139 2.88 18.58 -6.84
N TYR A 140 2.14 17.65 -6.23
CA TYR A 140 2.71 16.46 -5.62
C TYR A 140 1.66 15.35 -5.58
N CYS A 141 1.98 14.19 -6.14
CA CYS A 141 1.16 13.00 -6.01
C CYS A 141 1.98 11.95 -5.28
N HIS A 142 1.41 11.31 -4.27
CA HIS A 142 2.05 10.19 -3.60
C HIS A 142 1.13 8.99 -3.60
N THR A 143 1.68 7.85 -3.99
CA THR A 143 0.96 6.58 -3.99
C THR A 143 1.72 5.57 -3.15
N ALA A 144 1.00 4.73 -2.42
CA ALA A 144 1.58 3.63 -1.68
C ALA A 144 0.78 2.36 -1.93
N GLU A 145 1.48 1.28 -2.26
CA GLU A 145 0.90 -0.02 -2.54
C GLU A 145 1.77 -1.15 -2.02
N ILE A 146 1.15 -2.32 -1.84
CA ILE A 146 1.88 -3.54 -1.47
C ILE A 146 2.09 -4.37 -2.74
N CYS A 147 3.36 -4.50 -3.16
CA CYS A 147 3.75 -5.34 -4.30
C CYS A 147 4.63 -6.49 -3.81
N GLY A 148 4.19 -7.73 -3.97
CA GLY A 148 4.98 -8.91 -3.60
C GLY A 148 5.39 -8.95 -2.11
N GLY A 149 4.54 -8.44 -1.22
CA GLY A 149 4.82 -8.34 0.22
C GLY A 149 5.76 -7.19 0.61
N LYS A 150 6.15 -6.33 -0.34
CA LYS A 150 6.94 -5.12 -0.09
C LYS A 150 6.07 -3.88 -0.21
N LEU A 151 6.35 -2.88 0.62
CA LEU A 151 5.74 -1.56 0.54
C LEU A 151 6.46 -0.75 -0.53
N VAL A 152 5.74 -0.41 -1.60
CA VAL A 152 6.22 0.42 -2.68
C VAL A 152 5.53 1.77 -2.59
N GLU A 153 6.32 2.82 -2.43
CA GLU A 153 5.86 4.19 -2.33
C GLU A 153 6.40 4.98 -3.53
N ILE A 154 5.52 5.64 -4.26
CA ILE A 154 5.88 6.45 -5.43
C ILE A 154 5.44 7.88 -5.17
N SER A 155 6.40 8.80 -5.10
CA SER A 155 6.15 10.23 -5.02
C SER A 155 6.51 10.89 -6.33
N THR A 156 5.55 11.59 -6.92
CA THR A 156 5.72 12.35 -8.16
C THR A 156 5.60 13.83 -7.86
N SER A 157 6.58 14.63 -8.26
CA SER A 157 6.49 16.09 -8.18
C SER A 157 7.09 16.72 -9.43
N SER A 158 6.33 17.61 -10.07
CA SER A 158 6.79 18.39 -11.24
C SER A 158 7.44 17.53 -12.34
N GLY A 159 6.90 16.33 -12.59
CA GLY A 159 7.40 15.39 -13.61
C GLY A 159 8.54 14.46 -13.14
N VAL A 160 9.11 14.67 -11.95
CA VAL A 160 10.10 13.75 -11.37
C VAL A 160 9.38 12.70 -10.53
N VAL A 161 9.68 11.43 -10.80
CA VAL A 161 9.12 10.28 -10.08
C VAL A 161 10.20 9.68 -9.18
N TYR A 162 9.96 9.73 -7.88
CA TYR A 162 10.72 9.04 -6.84
C TYR A 162 10.00 7.77 -6.45
N LYS A 163 10.72 6.66 -6.39
CA LYS A 163 10.19 5.37 -5.94
C LYS A 163 11.00 4.87 -4.76
N ARG A 164 10.32 4.44 -3.71
CA ARG A 164 10.91 3.82 -2.53
C ARG A 164 10.31 2.44 -2.36
N THR A 165 11.17 1.45 -2.14
CA THR A 165 10.78 0.08 -1.85
C THR A 165 11.25 -0.30 -0.45
N SER A 166 10.33 -0.78 0.37
CA SER A 166 10.60 -1.21 1.74
C SER A 166 10.13 -2.65 1.93
N LYS A 167 11.01 -3.51 2.46
CA LYS A 167 10.69 -4.92 2.73
C LYS A 167 9.92 -5.04 4.03
N LYS A 168 8.92 -5.91 4.09
CA LYS A 168 8.22 -6.20 5.35
C LYS A 168 9.12 -6.99 6.29
N ILE A 169 9.22 -6.55 7.54
CA ILE A 169 10.00 -7.18 8.60
C ILE A 169 9.15 -7.67 9.77
N ALA A 170 7.91 -7.17 9.93
CA ALA A 170 6.92 -7.66 10.90
C ALA A 170 5.49 -7.35 10.42
#